data_AF-A0A7C3LFP4-F1
#
_entry.id   AF-A0A7C3LFP4-F1
#
_cell.length_a   1.000
_cell.length_b   1.000
_cell.length_c   1.000
_cell.angle_alpha   90.00
_cell.angle_beta   90.00
_cell.angle_gamma   90.00
#
_symmetry.space_group_name_H-M   'P 1'
#
loop_
_entity.id
_entity.type
_entity.pdbx_description
1 polymer ?
#
loop_
_entity_poly.entity_id
_entity_poly.type
_entity_poly.pdbx_seq_one_letter_code
_entity_poly.pdbx_strand_id
1 'polypeptide(L)'
;MACSTKRTRRSFVRIELPDVNVLLALTDPAHSHHEVASQWFADASRRGWATCPLTENGFVRILSNPSYPGVRLSPADATALLETSVQNHAATHHFWPDSVSLRDRTLFRPQVIAGPR
;
A
#
# COMPACT_ATOMS: atom_id res chain seq x y z
N MET A 1 8.64 -10.16 48.62
CA MET A 1 8.63 -9.05 47.64
C MET A 1 8.60 -9.65 46.24
N ALA A 2 7.45 -9.67 45.56
CA ALA A 2 7.37 -10.09 44.16
C ALA A 2 7.31 -8.84 43.29
N CYS A 3 8.36 -8.62 42.49
CA CYS A 3 8.42 -7.55 41.51
C CYS A 3 7.49 -7.90 40.34
N SER A 4 6.36 -7.21 40.25
CA SER A 4 5.41 -7.32 39.14
C SER A 4 5.94 -6.52 37.96
N THR A 5 6.50 -7.21 36.97
CA THR A 5 6.94 -6.61 35.70
C THR A 5 5.72 -6.17 34.90
N LYS A 6 5.35 -4.89 35.01
CA LYS A 6 4.31 -4.28 34.17
C LYS A 6 4.79 -4.29 32.72
N ARG A 7 4.18 -5.15 31.89
CA ARG A 7 4.43 -5.23 30.45
C ARG A 7 3.80 -4.01 29.78
N THR A 8 4.59 -2.98 29.52
CA THR A 8 4.17 -1.79 28.76
C THR A 8 3.73 -2.23 27.36
N ARG A 9 2.43 -2.15 27.06
CA ARG A 9 1.93 -2.36 25.70
C ARG A 9 2.44 -1.21 24.84
N ARG A 10 3.48 -1.44 24.03
CA ARG A 10 3.82 -0.54 22.93
C ARG A 10 2.62 -0.50 22.01
N SER A 11 2.01 0.67 21.83
CA SER A 11 1.06 0.90 20.75
C SER A 11 1.83 0.79 19.44
N PHE A 12 1.66 -0.31 18.73
CA PHE A 12 2.21 -0.44 17.38
C PHE A 12 1.39 0.44 16.45
N VAL A 13 2.03 1.44 15.86
CA VAL A 13 1.48 2.13 14.70
C VAL A 13 1.40 1.10 13.57
N ARG A 14 0.21 0.86 13.05
CA ARG A 14 0.01 0.02 11.86
C ARG A 14 0.13 0.92 10.64
N ILE A 15 1.20 0.73 9.88
CA ILE A 15 1.34 1.29 8.54
C ILE A 15 0.70 0.31 7.57
N GLU A 16 -0.25 0.79 6.77
CA GLU A 16 -0.95 -0.02 5.80
C GLU A 16 -0.23 0.02 4.44
N LEU A 17 0.03 -1.15 3.84
CA LEU A 17 0.56 -1.25 2.48
C LEU A 17 -0.60 -1.60 1.52
N PRO A 18 -1.23 -0.60 0.86
CA PRO A 18 -2.24 -0.87 -0.17
C PRO A 18 -1.67 -1.72 -1.31
N ASP A 19 -2.47 -2.70 -1.74
CA ASP A 19 -2.21 -3.43 -2.98
C ASP A 19 -2.39 -2.50 -4.20
N VAL A 20 -1.85 -2.92 -5.36
CA VAL A 20 -1.99 -2.21 -6.64
C VAL A 20 -3.44 -1.84 -6.93
N ASN A 21 -4.38 -2.78 -6.75
CA ASN A 21 -5.79 -2.52 -7.04
C ASN A 21 -6.40 -1.42 -6.17
N VAL A 22 -5.93 -1.25 -4.93
CA VAL A 22 -6.39 -0.18 -4.04
C VAL A 22 -5.84 1.16 -4.52
N LEU A 23 -4.58 1.22 -4.94
CA LEU A 23 -3.98 2.43 -5.52
C LEU A 23 -4.71 2.87 -6.80
N LEU A 24 -5.06 1.91 -7.67
CA LEU A 24 -5.87 2.16 -8.86
C LEU A 24 -7.25 2.71 -8.49
N ALA A 25 -7.94 2.08 -7.54
CA ALA A 25 -9.23 2.53 -7.07
C ALA A 25 -9.19 3.94 -6.47
N LEU A 26 -8.12 4.32 -5.77
CA LEU A 26 -7.95 5.67 -5.22
C LEU A 26 -7.75 6.74 -6.30
N THR A 27 -7.10 6.37 -7.39
CA THR A 27 -6.71 7.31 -8.46
C THR A 27 -7.79 7.47 -9.53
N ASP A 28 -8.54 6.42 -9.82
CA ASP A 28 -9.53 6.40 -10.91
C ASP A 28 -10.96 6.48 -10.36
N PRO A 29 -11.66 7.61 -10.54
CA PRO A 29 -13.06 7.77 -10.11
C PRO A 29 -14.04 6.82 -10.79
N ALA A 30 -13.69 6.27 -11.97
CA ALA A 30 -14.52 5.31 -12.68
C ALA A 30 -14.32 3.87 -12.17
N HIS A 31 -13.35 3.62 -11.30
CA HIS A 31 -13.10 2.30 -10.73
C HIS A 31 -14.27 1.91 -9.79
N SER A 32 -14.77 0.68 -9.91
CA SER A 32 -15.93 0.18 -9.15
C SER A 32 -15.79 0.27 -7.62
N HIS A 33 -14.54 0.34 -7.14
CA HIS A 33 -14.20 0.42 -5.72
C HIS A 33 -13.72 1.81 -5.28
N HIS A 34 -13.85 2.84 -6.12
CA HIS A 34 -13.33 4.18 -5.83
C HIS A 34 -13.86 4.74 -4.50
N GLU A 35 -15.17 4.67 -4.26
CA GLU A 35 -15.78 5.19 -3.04
C GLU A 35 -15.30 4.44 -1.79
N VAL A 36 -15.27 3.11 -1.85
CA VAL A 36 -14.85 2.25 -0.73
C VAL A 36 -13.37 2.47 -0.41
N ALA A 37 -12.51 2.53 -1.43
CA ALA A 37 -11.09 2.80 -1.27
C ALA A 37 -10.86 4.18 -0.66
N SER A 38 -11.56 5.20 -1.16
CA SER A 38 -11.46 6.58 -0.67
C SER A 38 -11.89 6.70 0.80
N GLN A 39 -12.99 6.04 1.18
CA GLN A 39 -13.45 5.99 2.58
C GLN A 39 -12.41 5.34 3.49
N TRP A 40 -11.83 4.20 3.08
CA TRP A 40 -10.77 3.55 3.84
C TRP A 40 -9.52 4.45 3.95
N PHE A 41 -9.12 5.09 2.85
CA PHE A 41 -7.89 5.87 2.78
C PHE A 41 -7.97 7.19 3.53
N ALA A 42 -9.18 7.76 3.69
CA ALA A 42 -9.40 8.93 4.54
C ALA A 42 -8.79 8.71 5.93
N ASP A 43 -8.96 7.51 6.51
CA ASP A 43 -8.39 7.15 7.80
C ASP A 43 -6.97 6.59 7.72
N ALA A 44 -6.68 5.72 6.73
CA ALA A 44 -5.37 5.09 6.59
C ALA A 44 -4.25 6.11 6.33
N SER A 45 -4.50 7.10 5.46
CA SER A 45 -3.57 8.18 5.16
C SER A 45 -3.17 9.01 6.38
N ARG A 46 -4.01 9.08 7.42
CA ARG A 46 -3.67 9.78 8.69
C ARG A 46 -2.89 8.90 9.66
N ARG A 47 -3.12 7.58 9.66
CA ARG A 47 -2.43 6.64 10.55
C ARG A 47 -1.03 6.27 10.06
N GLY A 48 -0.84 6.30 8.75
CA GLY A 48 0.38 5.88 8.10
C GLY A 48 0.10 4.84 7.02
N TRP A 49 0.70 5.04 5.86
CA TRP A 49 0.59 4.11 4.73
C TRP A 49 1.92 4.02 4.01
N ALA A 50 2.07 3.00 3.18
CA ALA A 50 3.30 2.77 2.44
C ALA A 50 3.06 2.47 0.96
N THR A 51 4.10 2.67 0.17
CA THR A 51 4.25 2.03 -1.14
C THR A 51 5.54 1.22 -1.14
N CYS A 52 5.67 0.28 -2.06
CA CYS A 52 6.90 -0.47 -2.29
C CYS A 52 7.16 -0.61 -3.81
N PRO A 53 8.37 -1.01 -4.23
CA PRO A 53 8.69 -1.17 -5.66
C PRO A 53 7.65 -1.98 -6.44
N LEU A 54 7.09 -3.03 -5.83
CA LEU A 54 6.09 -3.88 -6.47
C LEU A 54 4.76 -3.17 -6.69
N THR A 55 4.25 -2.45 -5.68
CA THR A 55 2.97 -1.73 -5.79
C THR A 55 3.07 -0.55 -6.75
N GLU A 56 4.18 0.19 -6.73
CA GLU A 56 4.42 1.31 -7.65
C GLU A 56 4.57 0.84 -9.10
N ASN A 57 5.36 -0.23 -9.32
CA ASN A 57 5.51 -0.80 -10.66
C ASN A 57 4.17 -1.32 -11.20
N GLY A 58 3.39 -2.02 -10.38
CA GLY A 58 2.07 -2.52 -10.77
C GLY A 58 1.11 -1.39 -11.13
N PHE A 59 1.08 -0.33 -10.32
CA PHE A 59 0.25 0.85 -10.55
C PHE A 59 0.57 1.51 -11.89
N VAL A 60 1.85 1.84 -12.14
CA VAL A 60 2.29 2.47 -13.39
C VAL A 60 1.96 1.60 -14.60
N ARG A 61 2.24 0.29 -14.53
CA ARG A 61 1.99 -0.64 -15.64
C ARG A 61 0.51 -0.76 -16.00
N ILE A 62 -0.38 -0.76 -15.01
CA ILE A 62 -1.81 -0.91 -15.26
C ILE A 62 -2.40 0.39 -15.79
N LEU A 63 -2.14 1.53 -15.15
CA LEU A 63 -2.66 2.82 -15.64
C LEU A 63 -2.15 3.19 -17.02
N SER A 64 -0.92 2.82 -17.36
CA SER A 64 -0.37 3.08 -18.69
C SER A 64 -0.77 2.05 -19.75
N ASN A 65 -1.61 1.07 -19.41
CA ASN A 65 -2.01 0.01 -20.34
C ASN A 65 -3.07 0.55 -21.32
N PRO A 66 -2.91 0.41 -22.65
CA PRO A 66 -3.94 0.78 -23.62
C PRO A 66 -5.27 0.02 -23.50
N SER A 67 -5.34 -1.04 -22.71
CA SER A 67 -6.60 -1.74 -22.42
C SER A 67 -7.28 -1.25 -21.15
N TYR A 68 -6.61 -0.40 -20.35
CA TYR A 68 -7.22 0.20 -19.17
C TYR A 68 -8.27 1.26 -19.59
N PRO A 69 -9.51 1.20 -19.07
CA PRO A 69 -10.58 2.11 -19.47
C PRO A 69 -10.33 3.59 -19.09
N GLY A 70 -11.06 4.50 -19.72
CA GLY A 70 -11.12 5.92 -19.33
C GLY A 70 -10.08 6.80 -20.01
N VAL A 71 -8.79 6.63 -19.67
CA VAL A 71 -7.73 7.54 -20.12
C VAL A 71 -6.48 6.78 -20.56
N ARG A 72 -5.87 7.21 -21.67
CA ARG A 72 -4.55 6.75 -22.12
C ARG A 72 -3.48 7.54 -21.38
N LEU A 73 -2.92 6.97 -20.32
CA LEU A 73 -1.78 7.57 -19.62
C LEU A 73 -0.47 7.01 -20.15
N SER A 74 0.55 7.85 -20.25
CA SER A 74 1.92 7.35 -20.39
C SER A 74 2.44 6.84 -19.04
N PRO A 75 3.51 6.01 -19.01
CA PRO A 75 4.16 5.68 -17.75
C PRO A 75 4.61 6.92 -16.95
N ALA A 76 4.98 8.01 -17.63
CA ALA A 76 5.35 9.27 -16.99
C ALA A 76 4.15 9.93 -16.30
N ASP A 77 2.99 9.98 -16.96
CA ASP A 77 1.76 10.54 -16.37
C ASP A 77 1.30 9.70 -15.17
N ALA A 78 1.33 8.37 -15.28
CA ALA A 78 0.98 7.47 -14.18
C ALA A 78 1.95 7.64 -13.00
N THR A 79 3.24 7.82 -13.25
CA THR A 79 4.23 8.09 -12.19
C THR A 79 3.95 9.43 -11.51
N ALA A 80 3.62 10.48 -12.27
CA ALA A 80 3.29 11.79 -11.71
C ALA A 80 2.03 11.77 -10.82
N LEU A 81 1.03 10.95 -11.15
CA LEU A 81 -0.16 10.75 -10.31
C LEU A 81 0.20 10.11 -8.97
N LEU A 82 1.07 9.09 -9.00
CA LEU A 82 1.57 8.44 -7.78
C LEU A 82 2.38 9.42 -6.93
N GLU A 83 3.29 10.18 -7.55
CA GLU A 83 4.09 11.20 -6.87
C GLU A 83 3.21 12.25 -6.19
N THR A 84 2.17 12.72 -6.88
CA THR A 84 1.20 13.67 -6.32
C THR A 84 0.51 13.09 -5.08
N SER A 85 0.06 11.83 -5.14
CA SER A 85 -0.56 11.16 -4.00
C SER A 85 0.40 11.03 -2.81
N VAL A 86 1.67 10.71 -3.06
CA VAL A 86 2.70 10.63 -2.02
C VAL A 86 2.96 12.00 -1.41
N GLN A 87 3.11 13.04 -2.23
CA GLN A 87 3.37 14.41 -1.78
C GLN A 87 2.22 14.95 -0.92
N ASN A 88 0.97 14.69 -1.30
CA ASN A 88 -0.22 15.08 -0.52
C ASN A 88 -0.25 14.45 0.88
N HIS A 89 0.46 13.34 1.09
CA HIS A 89 0.52 12.60 2.35
C HIS A 89 1.96 12.37 2.83
N ALA A 90 2.90 13.27 2.50
CA ALA A 90 4.33 13.05 2.74
C ALA A 90 4.68 12.85 4.23
N ALA A 91 3.91 13.43 5.15
CA ALA A 91 4.13 13.29 6.58
C ALA A 91 3.78 11.89 7.13
N THR A 92 2.99 11.11 6.39
CA THR A 92 2.45 9.81 6.81
C THR A 92 2.70 8.69 5.81
N HIS A 93 3.28 9.01 4.65
CA HIS A 93 3.72 8.02 3.67
C HIS A 93 5.11 7.47 4.02
N HIS A 94 5.30 6.19 3.75
CA HIS A 94 6.59 5.51 3.86
C HIS A 94 6.89 4.73 2.58
N PHE A 95 8.11 4.84 2.07
CA PHE A 95 8.58 3.92 1.04
C PHE A 95 9.22 2.68 1.70
N TRP A 96 8.73 1.49 1.36
CA TRP A 96 9.26 0.22 1.83
C TRP A 96 10.09 -0.46 0.75
N PRO A 97 11.42 -0.58 0.92
CA PRO A 97 12.26 -1.24 -0.07
C PRO A 97 11.96 -2.75 -0.13
N ASP A 98 12.01 -3.31 -1.33
CA ASP A 98 11.86 -4.75 -1.54
C ASP A 98 13.21 -5.46 -1.35
N SER A 99 13.48 -5.87 -0.11
CA SER A 99 14.68 -6.60 0.27
C SER A 99 14.40 -8.00 0.83
N VAL A 100 13.12 -8.39 0.92
CA VAL A 100 12.66 -9.62 1.58
C VAL A 100 11.91 -10.50 0.60
N SER A 101 12.19 -11.80 0.64
CA SER A 101 11.60 -12.78 -0.26
C SER A 101 10.82 -13.82 0.53
N LEU A 102 9.59 -14.16 0.10
CA LEU A 102 8.81 -15.26 0.68
C LEU A 102 9.51 -16.63 0.55
N ARG A 103 10.58 -16.71 -0.25
CA ARG A 103 11.44 -17.90 -0.37
C ARG A 103 12.48 -17.99 0.75
N ASP A 104 12.74 -16.89 1.46
CA ASP A 104 13.63 -16.87 2.59
C ASP A 104 13.01 -17.63 3.77
N ARG A 105 13.56 -18.81 4.06
CA ARG A 105 13.09 -19.70 5.13
C ARG A 105 13.57 -19.27 6.52
N THR A 106 14.51 -18.34 6.61
CA THR A 106 14.96 -17.75 7.88
C THR A 106 13.96 -16.71 8.37
N LEU A 107 13.31 -16.00 7.44
CA LEU A 107 12.30 -14.98 7.73
C LEU A 107 10.87 -15.52 7.68
N PHE A 108 10.55 -16.42 6.74
CA PHE A 108 9.20 -16.89 6.51
C PHE A 108 9.06 -18.41 6.64
N ARG A 109 7.95 -18.83 7.25
CA ARG A 109 7.49 -20.23 7.30
C ARG A 109 6.24 -20.35 6.41
N PRO A 110 6.35 -20.77 5.14
CA PRO A 110 5.21 -20.78 4.22
C PRO A 110 4.01 -21.59 4.70
N GLN A 111 4.25 -22.64 5.49
CA GLN A 111 3.22 -23.54 5.99
C GLN A 111 2.24 -22.87 6.95
N VAL A 112 2.59 -21.70 7.50
CA VAL A 112 1.71 -20.93 8.40
C VAL A 112 1.21 -19.63 7.77
N ILE A 113 1.58 -19.34 6.52
CA ILE A 113 1.02 -18.21 5.79
C ILE A 113 -0.42 -18.57 5.46
N ALA A 114 -1.37 -17.78 5.97
CA ALA A 114 -2.78 -17.98 5.68
C ALA A 114 -3.04 -17.76 4.19
N GLY A 115 -3.78 -18.67 3.57
CA GLY A 115 -4.30 -18.49 2.22
C GLY A 115 -5.45 -17.48 2.17
N PRO A 116 -5.97 -17.19 0.97
CA PRO A 116 -7.20 -16.42 0.82
C PRO A 116 -8.33 -17.06 1.65
N ARG A 117 -9.16 -16.22 2.27
CA ARG A 117 -10.42 -16.62 2.90
C ARG A 117 -11.56 -16.56 1.90
#